data_AF-A0A9D2DE22-F1
#
_entry.id   AF-A0A9D2DE22-F1
#
_cell.length_a   1.000
_cell.length_b   1.000
_cell.length_c   1.000
_cell.angle_alpha   90.00
_cell.angle_beta   90.00
_cell.angle_gamma   90.00
#
_symmetry.space_group_name_H-M   'P 1'
#
loop_
_entity.id
_entity.type
_entity.pdbx_description
1 polymer ?
#
loop_
_entity_poly.entity_id
_entity_poly.type
_entity_poly.pdbx_seq_one_letter_code
_entity_poly.pdbx_strand_id
1 'polypeptide(L)'
;MTAPKHKLYKDAETLFVEQGMTCSAIAEHLSITEATLSKWRRQMNWDELRAAALSAPEAIRKILTAELQHIASGGSPNVDADALSKVAKALNYFDGRVALSVVVSVLKEFDTWMAGIDPAKAVEIAEMHRLFVNHRAELESNR
;
A
#
# COMPACT_ATOMS: atom_id res chain seq x y z
N MET A 1 5.83 -17.14 -16.90
CA MET A 1 4.99 -18.07 -16.13
C MET A 1 3.61 -17.45 -15.96
N THR A 2 2.54 -18.22 -16.10
CA THR A 2 1.16 -17.71 -15.99
C THR A 2 0.74 -17.62 -14.53
N ALA A 3 0.18 -16.47 -14.13
CA ALA A 3 -0.27 -16.25 -12.76
C ALA A 3 -1.33 -17.30 -12.34
N PRO A 4 -1.31 -17.76 -11.07
CA PRO A 4 -2.33 -18.64 -10.53
C PRO A 4 -3.74 -18.07 -10.71
N LYS A 5 -4.68 -18.88 -11.22
CA LYS A 5 -6.11 -18.53 -11.33
C LYS A 5 -6.81 -18.65 -9.97
N HIS A 6 -6.37 -17.88 -8.98
CA HIS A 6 -6.99 -17.82 -7.66
C HIS A 6 -7.42 -16.40 -7.35
N LYS A 7 -8.65 -16.20 -6.88
CA LYS A 7 -9.24 -14.86 -6.68
C LYS A 7 -8.43 -13.97 -5.72
N LEU A 8 -7.81 -14.59 -4.71
CA LEU A 8 -6.98 -13.93 -3.71
C LEU A 8 -5.47 -13.90 -4.04
N TYR A 9 -5.07 -14.37 -5.23
CA TYR A 9 -3.64 -14.40 -5.60
C TYR A 9 -3.04 -12.99 -5.59
N LYS A 10 -3.75 -12.03 -6.20
CA LYS A 10 -3.27 -10.66 -6.35
C LYS A 10 -3.19 -9.95 -5.00
N ASP A 11 -4.19 -10.16 -4.13
CA ASP A 11 -4.19 -9.60 -2.77
C ASP A 11 -3.02 -10.18 -1.95
N ALA A 12 -2.79 -11.49 -2.03
CA ALA A 12 -1.67 -12.14 -1.36
C ALA A 12 -0.30 -11.67 -1.86
N GLU A 13 -0.17 -11.45 -3.18
CA GLU A 13 1.04 -10.91 -3.80
C GLU A 13 1.33 -9.49 -3.28
N THR A 14 0.32 -8.60 -3.28
CA THR A 14 0.44 -7.24 -2.76
C THR A 14 0.82 -7.23 -1.27
N LEU A 15 0.16 -8.04 -0.44
CA LEU A 15 0.46 -8.12 1.00
C LEU A 15 1.91 -8.58 1.27
N PHE A 16 2.43 -9.50 0.45
CA PHE A 16 3.80 -10.00 0.62
C PHE A 16 4.86 -9.05 0.03
N VAL A 17 4.65 -8.60 -1.20
CA VAL A 17 5.63 -7.86 -2.02
C VAL A 17 5.69 -6.39 -1.63
N GLU A 18 4.53 -5.74 -1.47
CA GLU A 18 4.44 -4.30 -1.24
C GLU A 18 4.32 -3.97 0.25
N GLN A 19 3.54 -4.75 1.01
CA GLN A 19 3.31 -4.49 2.44
C GLN A 19 4.25 -5.25 3.38
N GLY A 20 5.10 -6.14 2.85
CA GLY A 20 6.14 -6.81 3.61
C GLY A 20 5.65 -7.86 4.62
N MET A 21 4.41 -8.34 4.52
CA MET A 21 3.90 -9.37 5.43
C MET A 21 4.56 -10.75 5.20
N THR A 22 4.47 -11.63 6.19
CA THR A 22 4.94 -13.02 6.08
C THR A 22 3.84 -13.93 5.53
N CYS A 23 4.20 -15.07 4.93
CA CYS A 23 3.21 -16.03 4.44
C CYS A 23 2.28 -16.56 5.55
N SER A 24 2.80 -16.72 6.78
CA SER A 24 1.99 -17.10 7.94
C SER A 24 0.96 -16.01 8.31
N ALA A 25 1.35 -14.74 8.35
CA ALA A 25 0.41 -13.65 8.64
C ALA A 25 -0.67 -13.50 7.53
N ILE A 26 -0.28 -13.67 6.27
CA ILE A 26 -1.21 -13.64 5.13
C ILE A 26 -2.15 -14.85 5.15
N ALA A 27 -1.66 -16.02 5.58
CA ALA A 27 -2.47 -17.24 5.69
C ALA A 27 -3.64 -17.04 6.67
N GLU A 28 -3.36 -16.43 7.82
CA GLU A 28 -4.37 -16.06 8.81
C GLU A 28 -5.32 -14.99 8.27
N HIS A 29 -4.79 -13.95 7.61
CA HIS A 29 -5.58 -12.81 7.14
C HIS A 29 -6.51 -13.16 5.97
N LEU A 30 -6.05 -13.97 5.01
CA LEU A 30 -6.80 -14.33 3.80
C LEU A 30 -7.47 -15.70 3.89
N SER A 31 -7.32 -16.41 5.01
CA SER A 31 -7.79 -17.80 5.19
C SER A 31 -7.30 -18.74 4.07
N ILE A 32 -6.03 -18.61 3.67
CA ILE A 32 -5.36 -19.46 2.66
C ILE A 32 -4.27 -20.27 3.36
N THR A 33 -4.05 -21.51 2.96
CA THR A 33 -2.97 -22.32 3.53
C THR A 33 -1.59 -21.74 3.20
N GLU A 34 -0.69 -21.72 4.18
CA GLU A 34 0.69 -21.25 4.01
C GLU A 34 1.45 -22.03 2.91
N ALA A 35 1.11 -23.31 2.72
CA ALA A 35 1.66 -24.13 1.64
C ALA A 35 1.32 -23.57 0.24
N THR A 36 0.12 -23.02 0.07
CA THR A 36 -0.32 -22.39 -1.19
C THR A 36 0.43 -21.09 -1.42
N LEU A 37 0.57 -20.25 -0.39
CA LEU A 37 1.34 -19.01 -0.45
C LEU A 37 2.82 -19.26 -0.74
N SER A 38 3.41 -20.27 -0.09
CA SER A 38 4.79 -20.69 -0.31
C SER A 38 5.04 -21.24 -1.71
N LYS A 39 4.01 -21.80 -2.35
CA LYS A 39 4.06 -22.22 -3.76
C LYS A 39 4.03 -21.01 -4.68
N TRP A 40 3.13 -20.05 -4.46
CA TRP A 40 3.05 -18.83 -5.26
C TRP A 40 4.30 -17.97 -5.16
N ARG A 41 4.80 -17.76 -3.93
CA ARG A 41 6.06 -17.07 -3.64
C ARG A 41 7.22 -17.59 -4.50
N ARG A 42 7.38 -18.91 -4.57
CA ARG A 42 8.43 -19.58 -5.37
C ARG A 42 8.16 -19.55 -6.86
N GLN A 43 6.92 -19.74 -7.29
CA GLN A 43 6.57 -19.79 -8.72
C GLN A 43 6.66 -18.44 -9.40
N MET A 44 6.48 -17.35 -8.66
CA MET A 44 6.35 -16.00 -9.21
C MET A 44 7.45 -15.05 -8.70
N ASN A 45 8.51 -15.60 -8.12
CA ASN A 45 9.68 -14.87 -7.60
C ASN A 45 9.30 -13.67 -6.71
N TRP A 46 8.36 -13.86 -5.79
CA TRP A 46 7.89 -12.77 -4.93
C TRP A 46 8.99 -12.16 -4.06
N ASP A 47 10.05 -12.92 -3.73
CA ASP A 47 11.19 -12.40 -2.99
C ASP A 47 11.99 -11.36 -3.78
N GLU A 48 12.22 -11.58 -5.09
CA GLU A 48 12.87 -10.60 -5.97
C GLU A 48 11.97 -9.39 -6.19
N LEU A 49 10.67 -9.63 -6.40
CA LEU A 49 9.70 -8.55 -6.53
C LEU A 49 9.63 -7.71 -5.25
N ARG A 50 9.67 -8.34 -4.08
CA ARG A 50 9.70 -7.66 -2.79
C ARG A 50 10.98 -6.87 -2.59
N ALA A 51 12.14 -7.44 -2.92
CA ALA A 51 13.41 -6.73 -2.84
C ALA A 51 13.43 -5.51 -3.78
N ALA A 52 12.89 -5.64 -4.99
CA ALA A 52 12.71 -4.53 -5.93
C ALA A 52 11.70 -3.49 -5.42
N ALA A 53 10.55 -3.92 -4.89
CA ALA A 53 9.51 -3.05 -4.35
C ALA A 53 9.95 -2.29 -3.09
N LEU A 54 10.77 -2.90 -2.23
CA LEU A 54 11.33 -2.26 -1.03
C LEU A 54 12.49 -1.32 -1.36
N SER A 55 13.25 -1.58 -2.45
CA SER A 55 14.36 -0.72 -2.88
C SER A 55 13.91 0.42 -3.82
N ALA A 56 12.78 0.27 -4.50
CA ALA A 56 12.24 1.26 -5.43
C ALA A 56 11.93 2.63 -4.79
N PRO A 57 11.32 2.75 -3.59
CA PRO A 57 11.03 4.04 -2.99
C PRO A 57 12.30 4.87 -2.73
N GLU A 58 13.34 4.25 -2.18
CA GLU A 58 14.61 4.92 -1.86
C GLU A 58 15.43 5.22 -3.13
N ALA A 59 15.51 4.27 -4.06
CA ALA A 59 16.23 4.48 -5.31
C ALA A 59 15.58 5.58 -6.17
N ILE A 60 14.25 5.58 -6.29
CA ILE A 60 13.53 6.59 -7.06
C ILE A 60 13.56 7.95 -6.33
N ARG A 61 13.44 7.99 -4.98
CA ARG A 61 13.61 9.22 -4.19
C ARG A 61 14.98 9.84 -4.42
N LYS A 62 16.04 9.03 -4.47
CA LYS A 62 17.41 9.48 -4.76
C LYS A 62 17.56 10.04 -6.18
N ILE A 63 16.98 9.36 -7.19
CA ILE A 63 16.99 9.81 -8.59
C ILE A 63 16.24 11.14 -8.74
N LEU A 64 15.04 11.26 -8.18
CA LEU A 64 14.27 12.50 -8.23
C LEU A 64 14.96 13.66 -7.52
N THR A 65 15.60 13.41 -6.38
CA THR A 65 16.32 14.44 -5.63
C THR A 65 17.51 14.97 -6.43
N ALA A 66 18.26 14.08 -7.11
CA ALA A 66 19.36 14.47 -7.96
C ALA A 66 18.89 15.29 -9.18
N GLU A 67 17.78 14.91 -9.80
CA GLU A 67 17.21 15.64 -10.94
C GLU A 67 16.69 17.03 -10.54
N LEU A 68 16.03 17.14 -9.38
CA LEU A 68 15.58 18.43 -8.83
C LEU A 68 16.76 19.37 -8.54
N GLN A 69 17.86 18.84 -8.01
CA GLN A 69 19.08 19.61 -7.76
C GLN A 69 19.73 20.08 -9.08
N HIS A 70 19.74 19.23 -10.11
CA HIS A 70 20.26 19.58 -11.44
C HIS A 70 19.45 20.71 -12.08
N ILE A 71 18.12 20.64 -12.02
CA ILE A 71 17.23 21.70 -12.53
C ILE A 71 17.40 22.99 -11.73
N ALA A 72 17.46 22.92 -10.39
CA ALA A 72 17.65 24.09 -9.53
C ALA A 72 18.99 24.81 -9.77
N SER A 73 19.99 24.09 -10.29
CA SER A 73 21.30 24.62 -10.67
C SER A 73 21.32 25.25 -12.08
N GLY A 74 20.15 25.35 -12.74
CA GLY A 74 20.00 25.90 -14.09
C GLY A 74 20.22 24.91 -15.22
N GLY A 75 20.32 23.61 -14.91
CA GLY A 75 20.38 22.55 -15.91
C GLY A 75 19.03 22.32 -16.60
N SER A 76 19.06 21.93 -17.86
CA SER A 76 17.84 21.46 -18.56
C SER A 76 17.35 20.13 -17.96
N PRO A 77 16.04 19.86 -17.95
CA PRO A 77 15.52 18.56 -17.51
C PRO A 77 16.13 17.45 -18.36
N ASN A 78 16.80 16.49 -17.72
CA ASN A 78 17.28 15.27 -18.36
C ASN A 78 16.19 14.20 -18.41
N VAL A 79 15.15 14.35 -17.58
CA VAL A 79 13.98 13.49 -17.55
C VAL A 79 12.77 14.26 -18.09
N ASP A 80 12.03 13.62 -19.01
CA ASP A 80 10.77 14.15 -19.55
C ASP A 80 9.81 14.46 -18.39
N ALA A 81 9.29 15.69 -18.33
CA ALA A 81 8.39 16.14 -17.27
C ALA A 81 7.12 15.28 -17.14
N ASP A 82 6.62 14.71 -18.25
CA ASP A 82 5.50 13.76 -18.24
C ASP A 82 5.92 12.41 -17.63
N ALA A 83 7.12 11.92 -17.97
CA ALA A 83 7.69 10.72 -17.36
C ALA A 83 7.95 10.94 -15.85
N LEU A 84 8.46 12.10 -15.47
CA LEU A 84 8.70 12.47 -14.08
C LEU A 84 7.38 12.57 -13.30
N SER A 85 6.32 13.09 -13.90
CA SER A 85 4.98 13.16 -13.30
C SER A 85 4.37 11.76 -13.11
N LYS A 86 4.59 10.84 -14.06
CA LYS A 86 4.19 9.43 -13.93
C LYS A 86 4.98 8.72 -12.83
N VAL A 87 6.28 8.97 -12.73
CA VAL A 87 7.15 8.43 -11.67
C VAL A 87 6.77 9.01 -10.30
N ALA A 88 6.46 10.30 -10.20
CA ALA A 88 5.98 10.92 -8.96
C ALA A 88 4.62 10.36 -8.51
N LYS A 89 3.71 10.08 -9.45
CA LYS A 89 2.45 9.38 -9.16
C LYS A 89 2.67 7.94 -8.68
N ALA A 90 3.59 7.22 -9.32
CA ALA A 90 3.99 5.88 -8.88
C ALA A 90 4.65 5.94 -7.48
N LEU A 91 5.45 6.96 -7.20
CA LEU A 91 6.03 7.18 -5.88
C LEU A 91 4.98 7.51 -4.82
N ASN A 92 3.96 8.31 -5.12
CA ASN A 92 2.84 8.54 -4.20
C ASN A 92 2.05 7.25 -3.93
N TYR A 93 1.95 6.37 -4.93
CA TYR A 93 1.40 5.03 -4.77
C TYR A 93 2.29 4.16 -3.85
N PHE A 94 3.62 4.26 -3.96
CA PHE A 94 4.59 3.59 -3.08
C PHE A 94 4.75 4.25 -1.69
N ASP A 95 4.44 5.53 -1.53
CA ASP A 95 4.50 6.27 -0.25
C ASP A 95 3.35 5.83 0.70
N GLY A 96 2.52 4.86 0.29
CA GLY A 96 1.54 4.18 1.13
C GLY A 96 0.39 5.07 1.62
N ARG A 97 0.26 6.29 1.08
CA ARG A 97 -0.76 7.24 1.51
C ARG A 97 -2.10 6.88 0.89
N VAL A 98 -2.82 5.99 1.58
CA VAL A 98 -4.24 5.77 1.32
C VAL A 98 -4.97 7.10 1.54
N ALA A 99 -5.73 7.57 0.56
CA ALA A 99 -6.50 8.81 0.69
C ALA A 99 -7.43 8.73 1.92
N LEU A 100 -7.62 9.84 2.65
CA LEU A 100 -8.47 9.87 3.84
C LEU A 100 -9.90 9.35 3.56
N SER A 101 -10.44 9.68 2.38
CA SER A 101 -11.75 9.21 1.91
C SER A 101 -11.85 7.69 1.79
N VAL A 102 -10.77 7.03 1.36
CA VAL A 102 -10.72 5.57 1.24
C VAL A 102 -10.69 4.94 2.63
N VAL A 103 -9.89 5.48 3.56
CA VAL A 103 -9.88 5.02 4.96
C VAL A 103 -11.26 5.17 5.59
N VAL A 104 -11.91 6.34 5.46
CA VAL A 104 -13.28 6.55 5.96
C VAL A 104 -14.26 5.55 5.37
N SER A 105 -14.13 5.21 4.09
CA SER A 105 -15.02 4.25 3.43
C SER A 105 -14.87 2.84 3.99
N VAL A 106 -13.63 2.36 4.19
CA VAL A 106 -13.35 1.05 4.78
C VAL A 106 -13.83 0.96 6.23
N LEU A 107 -13.62 2.02 7.03
CA LEU A 107 -14.08 2.04 8.43
C LEU A 107 -15.61 1.99 8.51
N LYS A 108 -16.33 2.71 7.64
CA LYS A 108 -17.80 2.64 7.56
C LYS A 108 -18.32 1.27 7.15
N GLU A 109 -17.63 0.61 6.22
CA GLU A 109 -17.94 -0.76 5.82
C GLU A 109 -17.79 -1.71 7.02
N PHE A 110 -16.69 -1.57 7.78
CA PHE A 110 -16.48 -2.30 9.02
C PHE A 110 -17.58 -2.04 10.05
N ASP A 111 -17.91 -0.77 10.31
CA ASP A 111 -18.95 -0.39 11.29
C ASP A 111 -20.30 -1.00 10.91
N THR A 112 -20.63 -0.99 9.61
CA THR A 112 -21.88 -1.59 9.08
C THR A 112 -21.90 -3.10 9.27
N TRP A 113 -20.78 -3.79 9.00
CA TRP A 113 -20.65 -5.22 9.24
C TRP A 113 -20.74 -5.55 10.74
N MET A 114 -20.07 -4.78 11.59
CA MET A 114 -20.07 -4.97 13.05
C MET A 114 -21.46 -4.74 13.64
N ALA A 115 -22.20 -3.75 13.14
CA ALA A 115 -23.57 -3.49 13.58
C ALA A 115 -24.53 -4.67 13.29
N GLY A 116 -24.24 -5.47 12.27
CA GLY A 116 -24.96 -6.72 11.98
C GLY A 116 -24.68 -7.85 12.98
N ILE A 117 -23.59 -7.76 13.75
CA ILE A 117 -23.16 -8.78 14.72
C ILE A 117 -23.47 -8.34 16.16
N ASP A 118 -23.04 -7.14 16.53
CA ASP A 118 -23.25 -6.53 17.85
C ASP A 118 -23.39 -5.01 17.70
N PRO A 119 -24.62 -4.48 17.74
CA PRO A 119 -24.88 -3.05 17.60
C PRO A 119 -24.24 -2.20 18.70
N ALA A 120 -24.13 -2.69 19.94
CA ALA A 120 -23.55 -1.92 21.04
C ALA A 120 -22.04 -1.73 20.82
N LYS A 121 -21.37 -2.80 20.45
CA LYS A 121 -19.94 -2.77 20.14
C LYS A 121 -19.61 -1.99 18.87
N ALA A 122 -20.51 -1.99 17.88
CA ALA A 122 -20.36 -1.17 16.69
C ALA A 122 -20.33 0.34 17.02
N VAL A 123 -21.14 0.80 17.97
CA VAL A 123 -21.13 2.21 18.43
C VAL A 123 -19.81 2.56 19.11
N GLU A 124 -19.29 1.67 19.98
CA GLU A 124 -18.00 1.87 20.64
C GLU A 124 -16.84 1.97 19.63
N ILE A 125 -16.80 1.06 18.66
CA ILE A 125 -15.76 1.01 17.64
C ILE A 125 -15.86 2.21 16.67
N ALA A 126 -17.08 2.60 16.28
CA ALA A 126 -17.31 3.74 15.39
C ALA A 126 -16.76 5.05 15.97
N GLU A 127 -16.88 5.28 17.29
CA GLU A 127 -16.27 6.47 17.91
C GLU A 127 -14.74 6.40 17.86
N MET A 128 -14.13 5.23 18.06
CA MET A 128 -12.67 5.06 17.90
C MET A 128 -12.21 5.33 16.46
N HIS A 129 -12.98 4.85 15.47
CA HIS A 129 -12.74 5.16 14.06
C HIS A 129 -12.81 6.66 13.78
N ARG A 130 -13.80 7.37 14.36
CA ARG A 130 -13.92 8.82 14.24
C ARG A 130 -12.69 9.55 14.81
N LEU A 131 -12.23 9.17 16.00
CA LEU A 131 -11.03 9.73 16.62
C LEU A 131 -9.78 9.51 15.76
N PHE A 132 -9.62 8.29 15.22
CA PHE A 132 -8.52 7.97 14.33
C PHE A 132 -8.54 8.80 13.04
N VAL A 133 -9.71 8.96 12.41
CA VAL A 133 -9.89 9.78 11.19
C VAL A 133 -9.49 11.24 11.46
N ASN A 134 -9.92 11.82 12.58
CA ASN A 134 -9.56 13.19 12.95
C ASN A 134 -8.05 13.33 13.16
N HIS A 135 -7.43 12.43 13.92
CA HIS A 135 -5.99 12.42 14.13
C HIS A 135 -5.22 12.38 12.80
N ARG A 136 -5.67 11.54 11.85
CA ARG A 136 -5.03 11.42 10.55
C ARG A 136 -5.23 12.65 9.67
N ALA A 137 -6.40 13.30 9.75
CA ALA A 137 -6.67 14.56 9.07
C ALA A 137 -5.77 15.71 9.58
N GLU A 138 -5.53 15.80 10.89
CA GLU A 138 -4.62 16.78 11.49
C GLU A 138 -3.18 16.61 11.01
N LEU A 139 -2.69 15.36 10.92
CA LEU A 139 -1.37 15.05 10.37
C LEU A 139 -1.21 15.44 8.89
N GLU A 140 -2.30 15.42 8.12
CA GLU A 140 -2.31 15.85 6.72
C GLU A 140 -2.40 17.37 6.59
N SER A 141 -3.08 18.06 7.50
CA SER A 141 -3.23 19.53 7.48
C SER A 141 -2.01 20.29 8.03
N ASN A 142 -1.20 19.67 8.89
CA ASN A 142 0.00 20.28 9.48
C ASN A 142 1.27 20.09 8.63
N ARG A 143 1.13 19.79 7.34
CA ARG A 143 2.20 19.64 6.35
C ARG A 143 2.07 20.71 5.27
#